data_AF-A0A936CM27-F1
#
_entry.id   AF-A0A936CM27-F1
#
_cell.length_a   1.000
_cell.length_b   1.000
_cell.length_c   1.000
_cell.angle_alpha   90.00
_cell.angle_beta   90.00
_cell.angle_gamma   90.00
#
_symmetry.space_group_name_H-M   'P 1'
#
loop_
_entity.id
_entity.type
_entity.pdbx_description
1 polymer ?
#
loop_
_entity_poly.entity_id
_entity_poly.type
_entity_poly.pdbx_seq_one_letter_code
_entity_poly.pdbx_strand_id
1 'polypeptide(L)'
;MSIGIKVQIDFSAFSEALDALGDKHFRAAGMIAVNDTLRQANKAAVSAIAKAGSIKVADVRKRLRAIKATRENLTGILRASKYALPLVAFSARQVKAGVTAREWGQRRTYKGAFIATMKTGHRGVFKRVGDDRLPIRQLWGPGVGHVMRAPDVRADLEALIRERLPINLKRQIERRLRVISGKAKLSAASQRKLR
;
A
#
# COMPACT_ATOMS: atom_id res chain seq x y z
N MET A 1 11.85 7.47 -10.62
CA MET A 1 10.53 7.91 -10.13
C MET A 1 9.78 6.73 -9.51
N SER A 2 9.23 6.90 -8.32
CA SER A 2 8.43 5.88 -7.61
C SER A 2 6.95 6.06 -7.90
N ILE A 3 6.19 4.97 -8.03
CA ILE A 3 4.76 4.99 -8.31
C ILE A 3 4.00 5.02 -6.99
N GLY A 4 3.03 5.91 -6.82
CA GLY A 4 2.23 5.92 -5.61
C GLY A 4 0.93 6.71 -5.68
N ILE A 5 0.04 6.39 -4.76
CA ILE A 5 -1.25 7.07 -4.55
C ILE A 5 -1.11 7.95 -3.30
N LYS A 6 -1.58 9.19 -3.40
CA LYS A 6 -1.59 10.15 -2.30
C LYS A 6 -2.96 10.16 -1.63
N VAL A 7 -2.96 10.16 -0.30
CA VAL A 7 -4.13 10.41 0.54
C VAL A 7 -3.91 11.76 1.19
N GLN A 8 -4.75 12.74 0.89
CA GLN A 8 -4.63 14.10 1.41
C GLN A 8 -5.99 14.57 1.92
N ILE A 9 -5.96 15.35 3.00
CA ILE A 9 -7.13 16.09 3.47
C ILE A 9 -7.12 17.45 2.79
N ASP A 10 -8.26 17.83 2.22
CA ASP A 10 -8.52 19.22 1.84
C ASP A 10 -9.04 19.96 3.06
N PHE A 11 -8.33 20.99 3.50
CA PHE A 11 -8.68 21.77 4.69
C PHE A 11 -9.86 22.72 4.46
N SER A 12 -10.11 23.12 3.20
CA SER A 12 -11.16 24.07 2.85
C SER A 12 -12.56 23.55 3.18
N ALA A 13 -12.75 22.23 3.08
CA ALA A 13 -14.01 21.56 3.35
C ALA A 13 -14.33 21.40 4.85
N PHE A 14 -13.46 21.84 5.76
CA PHE A 14 -13.59 21.59 7.21
C PHE A 14 -13.35 22.83 8.08
N SER A 15 -13.67 24.04 7.59
CA SER A 15 -13.54 25.29 8.34
C SER A 15 -14.27 25.26 9.69
N GLU A 16 -15.52 24.79 9.72
CA GLU A 16 -16.31 24.69 10.96
C GLU A 16 -15.65 23.78 12.01
N ALA A 17 -15.04 22.68 11.57
CA ALA A 17 -14.34 21.76 12.46
C ALA A 17 -13.00 22.32 12.94
N LEU A 18 -12.35 23.16 12.13
CA LEU A 18 -11.15 23.90 12.52
C LEU A 18 -11.48 24.92 13.62
N ASP A 19 -12.57 25.67 13.46
CA ASP A 19 -13.02 26.68 14.42
C ASP A 19 -13.43 26.04 15.75
N ALA A 20 -14.11 24.88 15.71
CA ALA A 20 -14.57 24.18 16.91
C ALA A 20 -13.45 23.48 17.72
N LEU A 21 -12.38 23.01 17.07
CA LEU A 21 -11.31 22.23 17.72
C LEU A 21 -10.02 23.02 17.95
N GLY A 22 -9.80 24.10 17.20
CA GLY A 22 -8.50 24.72 17.04
C GLY A 22 -7.53 23.88 16.21
N ASP A 23 -6.59 24.55 15.54
CA ASP A 23 -5.67 23.98 14.54
C ASP A 23 -4.90 22.75 15.05
N LYS A 24 -4.40 22.79 16.30
CA LYS A 24 -3.63 21.69 16.90
C LYS A 24 -4.42 20.39 17.02
N HIS A 25 -5.68 20.46 17.44
CA HIS A 25 -6.52 19.28 17.62
C HIS A 25 -7.05 18.75 16.29
N PHE A 26 -7.36 19.65 15.35
CA PHE A 26 -7.75 19.28 14.00
C PHE A 26 -6.61 18.56 13.27
N ARG A 27 -5.40 19.11 13.26
CA ARG A 27 -4.22 18.45 12.66
C ARG A 27 -3.94 17.08 13.28
N ALA A 28 -4.12 16.94 14.59
CA ALA A 28 -3.96 15.65 15.26
C ALA A 28 -5.05 14.64 14.86
N ALA A 29 -6.30 15.07 14.67
CA ALA A 29 -7.40 14.24 14.16
C ALA A 29 -7.16 13.84 12.70
N GLY A 30 -6.80 14.81 11.86
CA GLY A 30 -6.50 14.64 10.45
C GLY A 30 -5.34 13.68 10.21
N MET A 31 -4.24 13.81 10.96
CA MET A 31 -3.11 12.89 10.87
C MET A 31 -3.53 11.44 11.14
N ILE A 32 -4.33 11.21 12.18
CA ILE A 32 -4.80 9.85 12.52
C ILE A 32 -5.76 9.35 11.44
N ALA A 33 -6.68 10.18 10.96
CA ALA A 33 -7.63 9.83 9.91
C ALA A 33 -6.94 9.45 8.59
N VAL A 34 -5.94 10.21 8.18
CA VAL A 34 -5.12 9.91 6.99
C VAL A 34 -4.36 8.60 7.18
N ASN A 35 -3.75 8.38 8.35
CA ASN A 35 -3.00 7.16 8.63
C ASN A 35 -3.91 5.92 8.72
N ASP A 36 -5.12 6.05 9.25
CA ASP A 36 -6.12 4.98 9.29
C ASP A 36 -6.61 4.64 7.88
N THR A 37 -6.89 5.66 7.07
CA THR A 37 -7.28 5.50 5.66
C THR A 37 -6.14 4.88 4.84
N LEU A 38 -4.90 5.33 5.05
CA LEU A 38 -3.72 4.77 4.41
C LEU A 38 -3.53 3.29 4.76
N ARG A 39 -3.80 2.89 6.01
CA ARG A 39 -3.76 1.48 6.43
C ARG A 39 -4.80 0.65 5.67
N GLN A 40 -6.03 1.15 5.55
CA GLN A 40 -7.11 0.49 4.81
C GLN A 40 -6.79 0.39 3.31
N ALA A 41 -6.34 1.50 2.70
CA ALA A 41 -5.91 1.54 1.31
C ALA A 41 -4.73 0.59 1.04
N ASN A 42 -3.74 0.52 1.94
CA ASN A 42 -2.62 -0.43 1.81
C ASN A 42 -3.10 -1.89 1.83
N LYS A 43 -4.05 -2.24 2.71
CA LYS A 43 -4.63 -3.59 2.76
C LYS A 43 -5.35 -3.93 1.45
N ALA A 44 -6.17 -3.00 0.95
CA ALA A 44 -6.88 -3.18 -0.31
C ALA A 44 -5.91 -3.30 -1.49
N ALA A 45 -4.89 -2.44 -1.56
CA ALA A 45 -3.88 -2.45 -2.62
C ALA A 45 -3.10 -3.76 -2.67
N VAL A 46 -2.66 -4.26 -1.50
CA VAL A 46 -1.99 -5.56 -1.39
C VAL A 46 -2.86 -6.67 -1.99
N SER A 47 -4.15 -6.69 -1.65
CA SER A 47 -5.10 -7.71 -2.13
C SER A 47 -5.34 -7.59 -3.64
N ALA A 48 -5.66 -6.38 -4.12
CA ALA A 48 -5.95 -6.10 -5.52
C ALA A 48 -4.74 -6.43 -6.42
N ILE A 49 -3.54 -6.00 -6.02
CA ILE A 49 -2.31 -6.25 -6.78
C ILE A 49 -1.95 -7.74 -6.77
N ALA A 50 -2.12 -8.43 -5.65
CA ALA A 50 -1.88 -9.88 -5.58
C ALA A 50 -2.82 -10.64 -6.54
N LYS A 51 -4.11 -10.30 -6.54
CA LYS A 51 -5.12 -10.90 -7.41
C LYS A 51 -4.83 -10.63 -8.90
N ALA A 52 -4.66 -9.36 -9.27
CA ALA A 52 -4.40 -8.96 -10.66
C ALA A 52 -3.06 -9.51 -11.18
N GLY A 53 -2.02 -9.47 -10.34
CA GLY A 53 -0.69 -9.94 -10.69
C GLY A 53 -0.49 -11.45 -10.64
N SER A 54 -1.41 -12.20 -10.03
CA SER A 54 -1.19 -13.63 -9.66
C SER A 54 0.09 -13.84 -8.83
N ILE A 55 0.39 -12.87 -7.95
CA ILE A 55 1.58 -12.84 -7.09
C ILE A 55 1.16 -13.14 -5.66
N LYS A 56 2.03 -13.80 -4.88
CA LYS A 56 1.79 -14.00 -3.45
C LYS A 56 1.67 -12.67 -2.70
N VAL A 57 0.68 -12.59 -1.82
CA VAL A 57 0.44 -11.42 -0.93
C VAL A 57 1.70 -11.02 -0.15
N ALA A 58 2.48 -11.99 0.34
CA ALA A 58 3.71 -11.72 1.08
C ALA A 58 4.77 -10.98 0.24
N ASP A 59 4.90 -11.32 -1.03
CA ASP A 59 5.87 -10.68 -1.93
C ASP A 59 5.42 -9.28 -2.36
N VAL A 60 4.10 -9.08 -2.50
CA VAL A 60 3.51 -7.76 -2.71
C VAL A 60 3.75 -6.84 -1.51
N ARG A 61 3.54 -7.34 -0.27
CA ARG A 61 3.76 -6.57 0.97
C ARG A 61 5.19 -6.06 1.09
N LYS A 62 6.19 -6.88 0.77
CA LYS A 62 7.62 -6.48 0.79
C LYS A 62 7.94 -5.34 -0.19
N ARG A 63 7.07 -5.10 -1.17
CA ARG A 63 7.27 -4.16 -2.28
C ARG A 63 6.33 -2.95 -2.23
N LEU A 64 5.47 -2.87 -1.22
CA LEU A 64 4.63 -1.71 -0.93
C LEU A 64 5.13 -1.05 0.35
N ARG A 65 5.25 0.27 0.31
CA ARG A 65 5.64 1.09 1.46
C ARG A 65 4.60 2.18 1.68
N ALA A 66 4.01 2.21 2.87
CA ALA A 66 3.16 3.29 3.33
C ALA A 66 4.01 4.35 4.05
N ILE A 67 4.07 5.55 3.50
CA ILE A 67 4.65 6.74 4.12
C ILE A 67 3.52 7.43 4.87
N LYS A 68 3.63 7.45 6.20
CA LYS A 68 2.60 7.97 7.10
C LYS A 68 2.55 9.49 7.07
N ALA A 69 1.36 10.02 7.29
CA ALA A 69 1.15 11.43 7.57
C ALA A 69 1.71 11.80 8.95
N THR A 70 2.22 13.03 9.06
CA THR A 70 2.65 13.67 10.31
C THR A 70 1.67 14.79 10.67
N ARG A 71 1.86 15.47 11.81
CA ARG A 71 1.00 16.62 12.19
C ARG A 71 1.23 17.83 11.29
N GLU A 72 2.43 17.97 10.74
CA GLU A 72 2.81 19.04 9.84
C GLU A 72 2.35 18.75 8.41
N ASN A 73 2.47 17.49 7.98
CA ASN A 73 2.11 17.05 6.65
C ASN A 73 1.03 15.97 6.72
N LEU A 74 -0.23 16.38 6.51
CA LEU A 74 -1.41 15.49 6.46
C LEU A 74 -1.50 14.68 5.15
N THR A 75 -0.35 14.36 4.54
CA THR A 75 -0.28 13.56 3.33
C THR A 75 0.22 12.15 3.64
N GLY A 76 -0.61 11.15 3.39
CA GLY A 76 -0.21 9.75 3.35
C GLY A 76 0.18 9.36 1.92
N ILE A 77 1.28 8.63 1.74
CA ILE A 77 1.70 8.16 0.41
C ILE A 77 1.83 6.65 0.44
N LEU A 78 1.07 5.97 -0.42
CA LEU A 78 1.27 4.55 -0.69
C LEU A 78 2.19 4.41 -1.90
N ARG A 79 3.42 3.90 -1.69
CA ARG A 79 4.45 3.79 -2.72
C ARG A 79 4.72 2.32 -3.07
N ALA A 80 4.65 1.99 -4.36
CA ALA A 80 5.06 0.69 -4.88
C ALA A 80 6.48 0.70 -5.45
N SER A 81 7.16 -0.43 -5.30
CA SER A 81 8.46 -0.69 -5.91
C SER A 81 8.34 -0.77 -7.43
N LYS A 82 9.28 -0.11 -8.12
CA LYS A 82 9.44 -0.17 -9.58
C LYS A 82 10.14 -1.42 -10.08
N TYR A 83 10.82 -2.16 -9.19
CA TYR A 83 11.71 -3.25 -9.60
C TYR A 83 10.93 -4.49 -10.01
N ALA A 84 11.47 -5.19 -11.01
CA ALA A 84 10.95 -6.44 -11.54
C ALA A 84 10.89 -7.55 -10.46
N LEU A 85 9.95 -8.47 -10.62
CA LEU A 85 9.81 -9.65 -9.77
C LEU A 85 10.53 -10.83 -10.44
N PRO A 86 11.25 -11.69 -9.70
CA PRO A 86 11.70 -12.97 -10.25
C PRO A 86 10.50 -13.71 -10.86
N LEU A 87 10.66 -14.29 -12.04
CA LEU A 87 9.54 -14.94 -12.74
C LEU A 87 8.92 -16.09 -11.92
N VAL A 88 9.69 -16.68 -10.99
CA VAL A 88 9.22 -17.71 -10.05
C VAL A 88 8.07 -17.22 -9.15
N ALA A 89 7.98 -15.92 -8.88
CA ALA A 89 6.93 -15.32 -8.05
C ALA A 89 5.53 -15.36 -8.71
N PHE A 90 5.47 -15.62 -10.02
CA PHE A 90 4.26 -15.63 -10.85
C PHE A 90 3.72 -17.04 -11.07
N SER A 91 3.63 -17.83 -10.00
CA SER A 91 3.16 -19.22 -10.05
C SER A 91 3.87 -20.06 -11.14
N ALA A 92 5.19 -19.92 -11.24
CA ALA A 92 5.95 -20.56 -12.30
C ALA A 92 6.01 -22.09 -12.13
N ARG A 93 5.77 -22.81 -13.22
CA ARG A 93 5.79 -24.28 -13.31
C ARG A 93 6.73 -24.71 -14.43
N GLN A 94 7.61 -25.65 -14.15
CA GLN A 94 8.42 -26.29 -15.18
C GLN A 94 7.57 -27.28 -15.99
N VAL A 95 7.78 -27.28 -17.30
CA VAL A 95 7.12 -28.13 -18.30
C VAL A 95 8.17 -28.66 -19.28
N LYS A 96 7.83 -29.67 -20.09
CA LYS A 96 8.79 -30.26 -21.05
C LYS A 96 9.43 -29.22 -21.98
N ALA A 97 8.65 -28.23 -22.44
CA ALA A 97 9.13 -27.17 -23.33
C ALA A 97 9.91 -26.04 -22.63
N GLY A 98 9.92 -25.98 -21.29
CA GLY A 98 10.57 -24.91 -20.53
C GLY A 98 9.85 -24.56 -19.23
N VAL A 99 9.54 -23.28 -19.01
CA VAL A 99 8.79 -22.82 -17.82
C VAL A 99 7.55 -22.05 -18.24
N THR A 100 6.43 -22.34 -17.60
CA THR A 100 5.20 -21.55 -17.70
C THR A 100 5.09 -20.63 -16.50
N ALA A 101 4.62 -19.40 -16.67
CA ALA A 101 4.35 -18.46 -15.58
C ALA A 101 3.07 -17.67 -15.87
N ARG A 102 2.40 -17.18 -14.82
CA ARG A 102 1.16 -16.42 -14.91
C ARG A 102 1.43 -14.96 -14.56
N GLU A 103 1.78 -14.17 -15.58
CA GLU A 103 1.98 -12.73 -15.45
C GLU A 103 0.66 -12.01 -15.74
N TRP A 104 0.20 -11.16 -14.83
CA TRP A 104 -1.01 -10.34 -15.02
C TRP A 104 -2.25 -11.12 -15.47
N GLY A 105 -2.45 -12.31 -14.90
CA GLY A 105 -3.59 -13.16 -15.24
C GLY A 105 -3.45 -13.95 -16.54
N GLN A 106 -2.41 -13.70 -17.34
CA GLN A 106 -2.12 -14.46 -18.56
C GLN A 106 -1.03 -15.49 -18.31
N ARG A 107 -1.25 -16.74 -18.75
CA ARG A 107 -0.24 -17.79 -18.68
C ARG A 107 0.62 -17.75 -19.94
N ARG A 108 1.93 -17.62 -19.78
CA ARG A 108 2.93 -17.59 -20.85
C ARG A 108 3.94 -18.70 -20.68
N THR A 109 4.46 -19.20 -21.80
CA THR A 109 5.48 -20.26 -21.84
C THR A 109 6.81 -19.69 -22.31
N TYR A 110 7.84 -19.84 -21.49
CA TYR A 110 9.22 -19.45 -21.76
C TYR A 110 9.99 -20.68 -22.22
N LYS A 111 10.07 -20.86 -23.53
CA LYS A 111 10.76 -22.01 -24.14
C LYS A 111 12.24 -22.02 -23.77
N GLY A 112 12.73 -23.19 -23.38
CA GLY A 112 14.12 -23.42 -22.97
C GLY A 112 14.50 -22.80 -21.60
N ALA A 113 13.54 -22.25 -20.86
CA ALA A 113 13.76 -21.82 -19.49
C ALA A 113 13.64 -23.00 -18.51
N PHE A 114 14.27 -22.90 -17.35
CA PHE A 114 14.22 -23.91 -16.30
C PHE A 114 14.19 -23.27 -14.91
N ILE A 115 13.66 -23.99 -13.91
CA ILE A 115 13.68 -23.54 -12.52
C ILE A 115 14.92 -24.14 -11.85
N ALA A 116 15.70 -23.31 -11.17
CA ALA A 116 16.87 -23.76 -10.41
C ALA A 116 16.98 -23.01 -9.09
N THR A 117 17.65 -23.65 -8.13
CA THR A 117 18.10 -23.02 -6.89
C THR A 117 19.60 -22.86 -6.97
N MET A 118 20.07 -21.63 -6.84
CA MET A 118 21.50 -21.30 -6.86
C MET A 118 22.17 -21.73 -5.55
N LYS A 119 23.50 -21.83 -5.54
CA LYS A 119 24.28 -22.14 -4.34
C LYS A 119 24.01 -21.17 -3.17
N THR A 120 23.61 -19.93 -3.48
CA THR A 120 23.19 -18.92 -2.51
C THR A 120 21.81 -19.19 -1.87
N GLY A 121 21.11 -20.25 -2.27
CA GLY A 121 19.73 -20.54 -1.88
C GLY A 121 18.67 -19.77 -2.68
N HIS A 122 19.09 -18.87 -3.59
CA HIS A 122 18.16 -18.13 -4.44
C HIS A 122 17.51 -19.04 -5.49
N ARG A 123 16.19 -19.23 -5.40
CA ARG A 123 15.40 -19.97 -6.38
C ARG A 123 14.85 -19.01 -7.44
N GLY A 124 15.02 -19.37 -8.70
CA GLY A 124 14.59 -18.52 -9.82
C GLY A 124 14.27 -19.31 -11.09
N VAL A 125 13.74 -18.60 -12.08
CA VAL A 125 13.62 -19.10 -13.46
C VAL A 125 14.80 -18.56 -14.25
N PHE A 126 15.51 -19.43 -14.94
CA PHE A 126 16.70 -19.09 -15.69
C PHE A 126 16.57 -19.58 -17.13
N LYS A 127 17.34 -18.95 -18.03
CA LYS A 127 17.50 -19.38 -19.41
C LYS A 127 18.98 -19.29 -19.79
N ARG A 128 19.48 -20.25 -20.56
CA ARG A 128 20.83 -20.18 -21.12
C ARG A 128 20.92 -19.03 -22.12
N VAL A 129 22.08 -18.40 -22.23
CA VAL A 129 22.31 -17.32 -23.20
C VAL A 129 22.58 -17.90 -24.59
N GLY A 130 23.38 -18.96 -24.66
CA GLY A 130 23.61 -19.75 -25.87
C GLY A 130 23.39 -21.24 -25.62
N ASP A 131 24.00 -22.08 -26.45
CA ASP A 131 23.84 -23.54 -26.40
C ASP A 131 24.64 -24.18 -25.25
N ASP A 132 25.73 -23.52 -24.86
CA ASP A 132 26.56 -23.95 -23.73
C ASP A 132 25.82 -23.94 -22.40
N ARG A 133 26.28 -24.79 -21.47
CA ARG A 133 25.67 -24.90 -20.14
C ARG A 133 25.71 -23.57 -19.38
N LEU A 134 26.73 -22.76 -19.58
CA LEU A 134 26.85 -21.42 -19.02
C LEU A 134 27.26 -20.48 -20.16
N PRO A 135 26.89 -19.19 -20.09
CA PRO A 135 26.22 -18.50 -18.99
C PRO A 135 24.69 -18.66 -18.99
N ILE A 136 24.08 -18.47 -17.81
CA ILE A 136 22.64 -18.46 -17.61
C ILE A 136 22.18 -17.08 -17.13
N ARG A 137 21.03 -16.61 -17.61
CA ARG A 137 20.40 -15.36 -17.17
C ARG A 137 19.09 -15.63 -16.45
N GLN A 138 18.81 -14.85 -15.41
CA GLN A 138 17.52 -14.91 -14.72
C GLN A 138 16.44 -14.24 -15.56
N LEU A 139 15.28 -14.87 -15.63
CA LEU A 139 14.08 -14.27 -16.21
C LEU A 139 13.29 -13.52 -15.12
N TRP A 140 12.82 -12.35 -15.51
CA TRP A 140 12.12 -11.41 -14.65
C TRP A 140 10.76 -11.10 -15.25
N GLY A 141 9.78 -11.06 -14.37
CA GLY A 141 8.46 -10.54 -14.68
C GLY A 141 8.29 -9.11 -14.18
N PRO A 142 7.11 -8.53 -14.39
CA PRO A 142 6.84 -7.13 -14.11
C PRO A 142 6.92 -6.76 -12.63
N GLY A 143 7.15 -5.48 -12.35
CA GLY A 143 7.14 -4.96 -10.97
C GLY A 143 5.73 -4.77 -10.41
N VAL A 144 5.59 -4.81 -9.08
CA VAL A 144 4.34 -4.52 -8.35
C VAL A 144 3.78 -3.14 -8.71
N GLY A 145 4.65 -2.14 -8.89
CA GLY A 145 4.24 -0.80 -9.31
C GLY A 145 3.67 -0.71 -10.72
N HIS A 146 3.89 -1.72 -11.59
CA HIS A 146 3.19 -1.78 -12.86
C HIS A 146 1.72 -2.15 -12.64
N VAL A 147 1.44 -3.18 -11.84
CA VAL A 147 0.06 -3.61 -11.53
C VAL A 147 -0.70 -2.52 -10.79
N MET A 148 -0.05 -1.81 -9.86
CA MET A 148 -0.66 -0.68 -9.16
C MET A 148 -1.09 0.48 -10.09
N ARG A 149 -0.50 0.58 -11.31
CA ARG A 149 -0.88 1.59 -12.31
C ARG A 149 -2.06 1.16 -13.19
N ALA A 150 -2.47 -0.10 -13.13
CA ALA A 150 -3.63 -0.55 -13.89
C ALA A 150 -4.84 0.33 -13.53
N PRO A 151 -5.60 0.83 -14.52
CA PRO A 151 -6.73 1.74 -14.28
C PRO A 151 -7.71 1.21 -13.23
N ASP A 152 -8.06 -0.08 -13.31
CA ASP A 152 -9.01 -0.72 -12.40
C ASP A 152 -8.51 -0.70 -10.95
N VAL A 153 -7.24 -1.11 -10.72
CA VAL A 153 -6.64 -1.11 -9.38
C VAL A 153 -6.56 0.30 -8.81
N ARG A 154 -6.26 1.28 -9.66
CA ARG A 154 -6.17 2.68 -9.24
C ARG A 154 -7.55 3.25 -8.90
N ALA A 155 -8.56 3.00 -9.73
CA ALA A 155 -9.93 3.44 -9.51
C ALA A 155 -10.50 2.86 -8.21
N ASP A 156 -10.30 1.56 -7.96
CA ASP A 156 -10.73 0.90 -6.72
C ASP A 156 -10.11 1.55 -5.48
N LEU A 157 -8.81 1.88 -5.55
CA LEU A 157 -8.11 2.51 -4.43
C LEU A 157 -8.54 3.96 -4.22
N GLU A 158 -8.72 4.73 -5.29
CA GLU A 158 -9.20 6.11 -5.20
C GLU A 158 -10.64 6.16 -4.66
N ALA A 159 -11.52 5.25 -5.09
CA ALA A 159 -12.88 5.12 -4.57
C ALA A 159 -12.87 4.81 -3.07
N LEU A 160 -12.06 3.83 -2.63
CA LEU A 160 -11.91 3.49 -1.21
C LEU A 160 -11.41 4.69 -0.39
N ILE A 161 -10.44 5.45 -0.90
CA ILE A 161 -9.91 6.63 -0.21
C ILE A 161 -11.00 7.70 -0.07
N ARG A 162 -11.74 7.99 -1.15
CA ARG A 162 -12.84 8.97 -1.16
C ARG A 162 -13.96 8.60 -0.18
N GLU A 163 -14.29 7.32 -0.07
CA GLU A 163 -15.30 6.83 0.87
C GLU A 163 -14.79 6.88 2.32
N ARG A 164 -13.58 6.37 2.57
CA ARG A 164 -13.11 6.08 3.94
C ARG A 164 -12.51 7.29 4.65
N LEU A 165 -11.86 8.18 3.91
CA LEU A 165 -11.23 9.36 4.51
C LEU A 165 -12.22 10.25 5.30
N PRO A 166 -13.38 10.68 4.75
CA PRO A 166 -14.32 11.51 5.49
C PRO A 166 -14.91 10.78 6.69
N ILE A 167 -15.22 9.49 6.57
CA ILE A 167 -15.72 8.66 7.68
C ILE A 167 -14.70 8.61 8.82
N ASN A 168 -13.44 8.32 8.49
CA ASN A 168 -12.37 8.24 9.48
C ASN A 168 -12.11 9.62 10.11
N LEU A 169 -12.16 10.70 9.33
CA LEU A 169 -11.97 12.06 9.82
C LEU A 169 -13.06 12.47 10.80
N LYS A 170 -14.34 12.30 10.43
CA LYS A 170 -15.48 12.57 11.32
C LYS A 170 -15.35 11.82 12.64
N ARG A 171 -15.03 10.52 12.58
CA ARG A 171 -14.80 9.69 13.78
C ARG A 171 -13.69 10.25 14.68
N GLN A 172 -12.58 10.72 14.10
CA GLN A 172 -11.47 11.27 14.89
C GLN A 172 -11.80 12.65 15.48
N ILE A 173 -12.53 13.49 14.74
CA ILE A 173 -13.05 14.78 15.21
C ILE A 173 -13.97 14.56 16.44
N GLU A 174 -14.98 13.69 16.30
CA GLU A 174 -15.91 13.36 17.40
C GLU A 174 -15.18 12.82 18.64
N ARG A 175 -14.21 11.93 18.43
CA ARG A 175 -13.39 11.40 19.53
C ARG A 175 -12.61 12.50 20.24
N ARG A 176 -12.05 13.47 19.52
CA ARG A 176 -11.30 14.59 20.10
C ARG A 176 -12.22 15.53 20.86
N LEU A 177 -13.40 15.86 20.32
CA LEU A 177 -14.41 16.69 20.98
C LEU A 177 -14.84 16.09 22.32
N ARG A 178 -15.07 14.76 22.38
CA ARG A 178 -15.39 14.05 23.64
C ARG A 178 -14.27 14.16 24.69
N VAL A 179 -13.02 14.09 24.26
CA VAL A 179 -11.87 14.21 25.17
C VAL A 179 -11.74 15.64 25.72
N ILE A 180 -11.96 16.66 24.88
CA ILE A 180 -11.90 18.06 25.28
C ILE A 180 -13.02 18.38 26.28
N SER A 181 -14.27 18.00 25.97
CA SER A 181 -15.41 18.24 26.86
C SER A 181 -15.30 17.48 28.17
N GLY A 182 -14.79 16.24 28.16
CA GLY A 182 -14.50 15.48 29.37
C GLY A 182 -13.45 16.13 30.26
N LYS A 183 -12.36 16.66 29.67
CA LYS A 183 -11.32 17.39 30.42
C LYS A 183 -11.85 18.69 31.03
N ALA A 184 -12.69 19.43 30.30
CA ALA A 184 -13.31 20.65 30.82
C ALA A 184 -14.17 20.37 32.06
N LYS A 185 -14.96 19.29 32.03
CA LYS A 185 -15.78 18.86 33.19
C LYS A 185 -14.93 18.46 34.40
N LEU A 186 -13.83 17.74 34.19
CA LEU A 186 -12.91 17.33 35.27
C LEU A 186 -12.19 18.53 35.90
N SER A 187 -11.76 19.50 35.09
CA SER A 187 -11.13 20.74 35.56
C SER A 187 -12.07 21.56 36.43
N ALA A 188 -13.32 21.75 35.99
CA ALA A 188 -14.34 22.47 36.76
C ALA A 188 -14.70 21.76 38.07
N ALA A 189 -14.76 20.42 38.07
CA ALA A 189 -15.03 19.62 39.27
C ALA A 189 -13.88 19.69 40.28
N SER A 190 -12.63 19.74 39.80
CA SER A 190 -11.45 19.88 40.67
C SER A 190 -11.36 21.27 41.30
N GLN A 191 -11.71 22.33 40.56
CA GLN A 191 -11.75 23.70 41.07
C GLN A 191 -12.86 23.92 42.11
N ARG A 192 -13.99 23.19 42.00
CA ARG A 192 -15.09 23.24 42.98
C ARG A 192 -14.79 22.54 44.31
N LYS A 193 -13.80 21.62 44.35
CA LYS A 193 -13.37 20.92 45.57
C LYS A 193 -12.28 21.67 46.36
N LEU A 194 -11.70 22.72 45.78
CA LEU A 194 -10.64 23.55 46.37
C LEU A 194 -11.17 24.88 46.92
N ARG A 195 -12.50 25.07 46.92
CA ARG A 195 -13.23 26.15 47.57
C ARG A 195 -14.12 25.54 48.65
#